data_AF-A0A8F5XZD8-F1
#
_entry.id   AF-A0A8F5XZD8-F1
#
_cell.length_a   1.000
_cell.length_b   1.000
_cell.length_c   1.000
_cell.angle_alpha   90.00
_cell.angle_beta   90.00
_cell.angle_gamma   90.00
#
_symmetry.space_group_name_H-M   'P 1'
#
loop_
_entity.id
_entity.type
_entity.pdbx_description
1 polymer ?
#
loop_
_entity_poly.entity_id
_entity_poly.type
_entity_poly.pdbx_seq_one_letter_code
_entity_poly.pdbx_strand_id
1 'polypeptide(L)'
;LGGNNHINHNHTYPLKPGASPKEIKTSMRTDKPKTKGPHARDQKRAHELNVPFTVDQIIESPVEEFNEMITKYKLTEPQIQLIRDIRRRGKNKVAAQNCRKRKLDVVVTLEDEMDNLKEMKEQLVRERQQIDKQTREMKEKFSHMYQEIFHSLRDEHGRPYDPNEYSLQQSSDGNVFLVPRNYSSEDQLANGNKKRKNIKKDD
;
A
#
# COMPACT_ATOMS: atom_id res chain seq x y z
N LEU A 1 14.42 19.51 -17.45
CA LEU A 1 13.56 18.51 -16.79
C LEU A 1 14.29 18.03 -15.53
N GLY A 2 14.21 18.80 -14.45
CA GLY A 2 14.93 18.52 -13.19
C GLY A 2 14.01 17.80 -12.21
N GLY A 3 14.28 16.53 -11.97
CA GLY A 3 13.58 15.72 -10.95
C GLY A 3 14.10 16.05 -9.56
N ASN A 4 13.27 16.68 -8.73
CA ASN A 4 13.54 16.84 -7.31
C ASN A 4 13.31 15.49 -6.60
N ASN A 5 14.39 14.75 -6.36
CA ASN A 5 14.39 13.60 -5.46
C ASN A 5 14.17 14.09 -4.02
N HIS A 6 12.93 14.03 -3.56
CA HIS A 6 12.58 14.26 -2.16
C HIS A 6 12.99 13.01 -1.35
N ILE A 7 14.20 13.06 -0.79
CA ILE A 7 14.71 12.01 0.08
C ILE A 7 13.93 12.07 1.40
N ASN A 8 12.99 11.14 1.57
CA ASN A 8 12.28 10.95 2.83
C ASN A 8 13.25 10.43 3.88
N HIS A 9 13.77 11.33 4.72
CA HIS A 9 14.54 10.93 5.90
C HIS A 9 13.60 10.27 6.92
N ASN A 10 13.78 8.97 7.13
CA ASN A 10 13.23 8.26 8.27
C ASN A 10 13.97 8.72 9.54
N HIS A 11 13.37 9.63 10.31
CA HIS A 11 13.87 10.04 11.63
C HIS A 11 13.59 8.98 12.71
N THR A 12 13.86 7.71 12.40
CA THR A 12 14.02 6.67 13.41
C THR A 12 15.47 6.74 13.87
N TYR A 13 15.70 7.29 15.06
CA TYR A 13 17.03 7.31 15.68
C TYR A 13 17.60 5.89 15.70
N PRO A 14 18.86 5.67 15.28
CA PRO A 14 19.49 4.36 15.39
C PRO A 14 19.59 4.00 16.88
N LEU A 15 18.77 3.04 17.30
CA LEU A 15 18.91 2.38 18.60
C LEU A 15 20.23 1.59 18.58
N LYS A 16 21.02 1.68 19.64
CA LYS A 16 22.25 0.89 19.79
C LYS A 16 21.92 -0.60 19.70
N PRO A 17 22.79 -1.45 19.11
CA PRO A 17 22.58 -2.89 19.06
C PRO A 17 22.32 -3.44 20.47
N GLY A 18 21.18 -4.10 20.69
CA GLY A 18 20.76 -4.64 21.99
C GLY A 18 19.82 -3.75 22.82
N ALA A 19 19.46 -2.56 22.35
CA ALA A 19 18.43 -1.75 23.00
C ALA A 19 17.02 -2.17 22.55
N SER A 20 16.16 -2.60 23.48
CA SER A 20 14.74 -2.78 23.21
C SER A 20 14.09 -1.43 22.87
N PRO A 21 13.12 -1.38 21.94
CA PRO A 21 12.36 -0.16 21.67
C PRO A 21 11.73 0.31 22.98
N LYS A 22 12.02 1.54 23.40
CA LYS A 22 11.27 2.15 24.49
C LYS A 22 9.82 2.22 24.04
N GLU A 23 8.94 1.51 24.72
CA GLU A 23 7.50 1.61 24.53
C GLU A 23 7.13 3.09 24.46
N ILE A 24 6.53 3.48 23.33
CA ILE A 24 5.91 4.79 23.18
C ILE A 24 4.82 4.79 24.23
N LYS A 25 5.09 5.39 25.39
CA LYS A 25 4.05 5.70 26.37
C LYS A 25 3.05 6.56 25.62
N THR A 26 1.96 5.95 25.17
CA THR A 26 0.74 6.66 24.83
C THR A 26 0.42 7.45 26.09
N SER A 27 0.77 8.74 26.10
CA SER A 27 0.38 9.60 27.19
C SER A 27 -1.12 9.72 27.05
N MET A 28 -1.84 8.80 27.69
CA MET A 28 -3.25 8.93 27.98
C MET A 28 -3.43 10.36 28.48
N ARG A 29 -4.39 11.04 27.87
CA ARG A 29 -4.76 12.41 28.21
C ARG A 29 -5.13 12.41 29.68
N THR A 30 -4.19 12.76 30.54
CA THR A 30 -4.52 13.13 31.90
C THR A 30 -5.12 14.52 31.80
N ASP A 31 -6.44 14.62 31.91
CA ASP A 31 -7.21 15.86 32.16
C ASP A 31 -6.88 16.43 33.56
N LYS A 32 -5.59 16.53 33.89
CA LYS A 32 -5.14 17.34 35.02
C LYS A 32 -4.93 18.76 34.50
N PRO A 33 -5.55 19.78 35.11
CA PRO A 33 -5.28 21.16 34.74
C PRO A 33 -3.78 21.38 34.87
N LYS A 34 -3.12 21.65 33.73
CA LYS A 34 -1.68 21.93 33.68
C LYS A 34 -1.45 23.29 34.30
N THR A 35 -1.43 23.36 35.63
CA THR A 35 -1.02 24.55 36.40
C THR A 35 0.42 24.98 36.06
N LYS A 36 1.19 24.16 35.35
CA LYS A 36 2.50 24.49 34.80
C LYS A 36 2.53 24.21 33.28
N GLY A 37 2.60 25.28 32.49
CA GLY A 37 2.73 25.21 31.03
C GLY A 37 2.79 26.61 30.40
N PRO A 38 3.15 26.71 29.11
CA PRO A 38 3.20 28.00 28.40
C PRO A 38 1.88 28.78 28.50
N HIS A 39 0.74 28.08 28.45
CA HIS A 39 -0.59 28.68 28.57
C HIS A 39 -0.83 29.31 29.96
N ALA A 40 -0.52 28.61 31.05
CA ALA A 40 -0.61 29.18 32.41
C ALA A 40 0.36 30.36 32.63
N ARG A 41 1.53 30.36 31.97
CA ARG A 41 2.48 31.48 31.99
C ARG A 41 1.94 32.69 31.22
N ASP A 42 1.36 32.44 30.06
CA ASP A 42 0.73 33.46 29.21
C ASP A 42 -0.48 34.07 29.92
N GLN A 43 -1.27 33.27 30.63
CA GLN A 43 -2.40 33.74 31.43
C GLN A 43 -1.96 34.62 32.60
N LYS A 44 -0.91 34.21 33.32
CA LYS A 44 -0.32 35.04 34.39
C LYS A 44 0.21 36.38 33.86
N ARG A 45 0.96 36.37 32.76
CA ARG A 45 1.52 37.59 32.15
C ARG A 45 0.44 38.51 31.58
N ALA A 46 -0.60 37.95 30.98
CA ALA A 46 -1.74 38.73 30.49
C ALA A 46 -2.45 39.46 31.64
N HIS A 47 -2.60 38.79 32.78
CA HIS A 47 -3.14 39.42 34.00
C HIS A 47 -2.21 40.50 34.56
N GLU A 48 -0.90 40.24 34.68
CA GLU A 48 0.08 41.23 35.17
C GLU A 48 0.13 42.52 34.34
N LEU A 49 -0.03 42.39 33.01
CA LEU A 49 -0.07 43.53 32.11
C LEU A 49 -1.49 44.09 31.89
N ASN A 50 -2.49 43.66 32.66
CA ASN A 50 -3.90 44.10 32.51
C ASN A 50 -4.41 44.03 31.06
N VAL A 51 -4.10 42.94 30.35
CA VAL A 51 -4.58 42.71 28.99
C VAL A 51 -6.10 42.46 29.04
N PRO A 52 -6.93 43.21 28.28
CA PRO A 52 -8.40 43.12 28.36
C PRO A 52 -9.00 41.89 27.66
N PHE A 53 -8.18 40.91 27.29
CA PHE A 53 -8.59 39.71 26.55
C PHE A 53 -8.03 38.45 27.21
N THR A 54 -8.77 37.36 27.10
CA THR A 54 -8.29 36.05 27.56
C THR A 54 -7.28 35.45 26.59
N VAL A 55 -6.41 34.57 27.10
CA VAL A 55 -5.44 33.83 26.27
C VAL A 55 -6.14 33.04 25.17
N ASP A 56 -7.27 32.41 25.48
CA ASP A 56 -8.02 31.59 24.51
C ASP A 56 -8.65 32.46 23.41
N GLN A 57 -9.26 33.60 23.77
CA GLN A 57 -9.75 34.58 22.79
C GLN A 57 -8.64 35.04 21.84
N ILE A 58 -7.46 35.38 22.35
CA ILE A 58 -6.30 35.80 21.54
C ILE A 58 -5.87 34.71 20.54
N ILE A 59 -5.95 33.43 20.93
CA ILE A 59 -5.50 32.30 20.09
C ILE A 59 -6.55 31.93 19.05
N GLU A 60 -7.82 31.94 19.44
CA GLU A 60 -8.96 31.46 18.65
C GLU A 60 -9.47 32.52 17.68
N SER A 61 -9.30 33.81 17.98
CA SER A 61 -9.79 34.91 17.15
C SER A 61 -9.32 34.82 15.67
N PRO A 62 -10.23 35.04 14.71
CA PRO A 62 -9.91 35.30 13.31
C PRO A 62 -8.92 36.46 13.13
N VAL A 63 -8.35 36.59 11.93
CA VAL A 63 -7.33 37.62 11.66
C VAL A 63 -7.91 39.02 11.79
N GLU A 64 -9.13 39.21 11.33
CA GLU A 64 -9.85 40.47 11.31
C GLU A 64 -10.13 40.95 12.74
N GLU A 65 -10.78 40.11 13.55
CA GLU A 65 -11.04 40.37 14.97
C GLU A 65 -9.74 40.60 15.76
N PHE A 66 -8.70 39.84 15.48
CA PHE A 66 -7.39 40.04 16.10
C PHE A 66 -6.77 41.39 15.78
N ASN A 67 -6.88 41.84 14.53
CA ASN A 67 -6.38 43.15 14.12
C ASN A 67 -7.21 44.28 14.74
N GLU A 68 -8.52 44.11 14.88
CA GLU A 68 -9.37 45.04 15.62
C GLU A 68 -8.99 45.12 17.10
N MET A 69 -8.74 43.98 17.76
CA MET A 69 -8.28 43.93 19.16
C MET A 69 -6.97 44.72 19.37
N ILE A 70 -6.05 44.69 18.40
CA ILE A 70 -4.77 45.42 18.49
C ILE A 70 -4.93 46.91 18.16
N THR A 71 -5.78 47.28 17.20
CA THR A 71 -5.85 48.65 16.68
C THR A 71 -6.88 49.54 17.39
N LYS A 72 -7.98 48.97 17.88
CA LYS A 72 -9.10 49.73 18.47
C LYS A 72 -8.96 49.97 19.98
N TYR A 73 -8.24 49.11 20.67
CA TYR A 73 -7.97 49.26 22.10
C TYR A 73 -6.71 50.09 22.33
N LYS A 74 -6.75 50.98 23.34
CA LYS A 74 -5.57 51.74 23.77
C LYS A 74 -4.60 50.84 24.54
N LEU A 75 -3.85 50.01 23.79
CA LEU A 75 -2.85 49.09 24.32
C LEU A 75 -1.46 49.73 24.25
N THR A 76 -0.63 49.42 25.25
CA THR A 76 0.79 49.77 25.27
C THR A 76 1.60 48.80 24.39
N GLU A 77 2.76 49.24 23.89
CA GLU A 77 3.63 48.39 23.06
C GLU A 77 3.98 47.03 23.73
N PRO A 78 4.29 46.95 25.04
CA PRO A 78 4.51 45.68 25.71
C PRO A 78 3.29 44.75 25.71
N GLN A 79 2.07 45.29 25.83
CA GLN A 79 0.83 44.51 25.75
C GLN A 79 0.62 43.97 24.34
N ILE A 80 0.83 44.79 23.30
CA ILE A 80 0.70 44.38 21.89
C ILE A 80 1.68 43.25 21.58
N GLN A 81 2.94 43.40 21.99
CA GLN A 81 3.96 42.37 21.79
C GLN A 81 3.59 41.06 22.50
N LEU A 82 3.10 41.13 23.75
CA LEU A 82 2.64 39.95 24.48
C LEU A 82 1.48 39.27 23.75
N ILE A 83 0.46 40.01 23.31
CA ILE A 83 -0.72 39.47 22.62
C ILE A 83 -0.31 38.73 21.33
N ARG A 84 0.59 39.32 20.52
CA ARG A 84 1.14 38.67 19.32
C ARG A 84 1.87 37.38 19.65
N ASP A 85 2.69 37.39 20.70
CA ASP A 85 3.45 36.21 21.11
C ASP A 85 2.55 35.09 21.64
N ILE A 86 1.51 35.42 22.41
CA ILE A 86 0.50 34.46 22.87
C ILE A 86 -0.17 33.81 21.67
N ARG A 87 -0.68 34.60 20.71
CA ARG A 87 -1.33 34.07 19.50
C ARG A 87 -0.40 33.19 18.68
N ARG A 88 0.84 33.64 18.45
CA ARG A 88 1.86 32.90 17.70
C ARG A 88 2.14 31.54 18.33
N ARG A 89 2.37 31.49 19.66
CA ARG A 89 2.58 30.24 20.40
C ARG A 89 1.36 29.32 20.34
N GLY A 90 0.17 29.88 20.56
CA GLY A 90 -1.08 29.13 20.52
C GLY A 90 -1.35 28.51 19.14
N LYS A 91 -1.27 29.30 18.06
CA LYS A 91 -1.43 28.80 16.69
C LYS A 91 -0.37 27.74 16.35
N ASN A 92 0.88 27.91 16.75
CA ASN A 92 1.93 26.91 16.50
C ASN A 92 1.66 25.59 17.25
N LYS A 93 1.18 25.66 18.50
CA LYS A 93 0.75 24.47 19.26
C LYS A 93 -0.34 23.68 18.52
N VAL A 94 -1.37 24.38 18.02
CA VAL A 94 -2.47 23.77 17.25
C VAL A 94 -1.97 23.21 15.92
N ALA A 95 -1.12 23.97 15.21
CA ALA A 95 -0.54 23.52 13.94
C ALA A 95 0.30 22.25 14.11
N ALA A 96 1.13 22.17 15.15
CA ALA A 96 1.91 20.98 15.48
C ALA A 96 1.01 19.78 15.82
N GLN A 97 -0.08 20.01 16.56
CA GLN A 97 -1.07 18.97 16.84
C GLN A 97 -1.75 18.48 15.56
N ASN A 98 -2.19 19.38 14.68
CA ASN A 98 -2.84 19.04 13.42
C ASN A 98 -1.87 18.36 12.44
N CYS A 99 -0.58 18.70 12.48
CA CYS A 99 0.47 18.03 11.72
C CYS A 99 0.65 16.58 12.20
N ARG A 100 0.77 16.38 13.52
CA ARG A 100 0.85 15.04 14.11
C ARG A 100 -0.40 14.21 13.83
N LYS A 101 -1.58 14.81 13.97
CA LYS A 101 -2.86 14.17 13.66
C LYS A 101 -2.89 13.73 12.20
N ARG A 102 -2.67 14.63 11.25
CA ARG A 102 -2.62 14.28 9.82
C ARG A 102 -1.60 13.19 9.51
N LYS A 103 -0.42 13.21 10.15
CA LYS A 103 0.58 12.17 9.95
C LYS A 103 0.09 10.80 10.44
N LEU A 104 -0.59 10.75 11.58
CA LEU A 104 -1.18 9.53 12.11
C LEU A 104 -2.36 9.06 11.25
N ASP A 105 -3.24 9.97 10.84
CA ASP A 105 -4.38 9.66 9.96
C ASP A 105 -3.88 9.00 8.66
N VAL A 106 -2.80 9.53 8.06
CA VAL A 106 -2.16 8.92 6.87
C VAL A 106 -1.61 7.52 7.15
N VAL A 107 -1.01 7.29 8.34
CA VAL A 107 -0.51 5.96 8.71
C VAL A 107 -1.67 4.97 8.79
N VAL A 108 -2.76 5.34 9.48
CA VAL A 108 -3.95 4.48 9.62
C VAL A 108 -4.56 4.17 8.25
N THR A 109 -4.73 5.18 7.39
CA THR A 109 -5.25 4.95 6.03
C THR A 109 -4.37 3.99 5.22
N LEU A 110 -3.04 4.10 5.32
CA LEU A 110 -2.12 3.19 4.64
C LEU A 110 -2.17 1.76 5.21
N GLU A 111 -2.38 1.62 6.52
CA GLU A 111 -2.56 0.32 7.16
C GLU A 111 -3.84 -0.36 6.64
N ASP A 112 -4.96 0.37 6.59
CA ASP A 112 -6.24 -0.10 6.04
C ASP A 112 -6.11 -0.49 4.56
N GLU A 113 -5.45 0.34 3.74
CA GLU A 113 -5.19 0.02 2.33
C GLU A 113 -4.35 -1.24 2.16
N MET A 114 -3.33 -1.44 3.01
CA MET A 114 -2.50 -2.63 2.99
C MET A 114 -3.31 -3.89 3.30
N ASP A 115 -4.20 -3.83 4.28
CA ASP A 115 -5.01 -4.97 4.68
C ASP A 115 -6.05 -5.30 3.60
N ASN A 116 -6.70 -4.30 3.00
CA ASN A 116 -7.57 -4.49 1.83
C ASN A 116 -6.83 -5.16 0.65
N LEU A 117 -5.60 -4.72 0.36
CA LEU A 117 -4.79 -5.31 -0.71
C LEU A 117 -4.39 -6.76 -0.41
N LYS A 118 -4.12 -7.11 0.85
CA LYS A 118 -3.85 -8.50 1.25
C LYS A 118 -5.07 -9.37 1.06
N GLU A 119 -6.25 -8.92 1.50
CA GLU A 119 -7.50 -9.67 1.33
C GLU A 119 -7.82 -9.91 -0.15
N MET A 120 -7.71 -8.86 -0.97
CA MET A 120 -7.94 -8.96 -2.41
C MET A 120 -6.94 -9.92 -3.08
N LYS A 121 -5.67 -9.88 -2.68
CA LYS A 121 -4.66 -10.83 -3.14
C LYS A 121 -5.03 -12.27 -2.77
N GLU A 122 -5.46 -12.52 -1.54
CA GLU A 122 -5.87 -13.85 -1.09
C GLU A 122 -7.09 -14.36 -1.84
N GLN A 123 -8.05 -13.50 -2.14
CA GLN A 123 -9.19 -13.83 -3.00
C GLN A 123 -8.73 -14.22 -4.41
N LEU A 124 -7.90 -13.41 -5.05
CA LEU A 124 -7.40 -13.69 -6.40
C LEU A 124 -6.57 -14.99 -6.47
N VAL A 125 -5.79 -15.29 -5.42
CA VAL A 125 -5.06 -16.56 -5.32
C VAL A 125 -6.02 -17.74 -5.26
N ARG A 126 -7.11 -17.65 -4.48
CA ARG A 126 -8.14 -18.70 -4.41
C ARG A 126 -8.85 -18.89 -5.75
N GLU A 127 -9.23 -17.79 -6.41
CA GLU A 127 -9.87 -17.84 -7.74
C GLU A 127 -8.95 -18.49 -8.78
N ARG A 128 -7.67 -18.11 -8.81
CA ARG A 128 -6.68 -18.73 -9.69
C ARG A 128 -6.55 -20.23 -9.44
N GLN A 129 -6.48 -20.66 -8.17
CA GLN A 129 -6.42 -22.08 -7.82
C GLN A 129 -7.67 -22.85 -8.30
N GLN A 130 -8.84 -22.22 -8.20
CA GLN A 130 -10.09 -22.82 -8.68
C GLN A 130 -10.09 -22.96 -10.21
N ILE A 131 -9.66 -21.93 -10.94
CA ILE A 131 -9.53 -21.98 -12.40
C ILE A 131 -8.50 -23.04 -12.82
N ASP A 132 -7.36 -23.12 -12.14
CA ASP A 132 -6.32 -24.14 -12.42
C ASP A 132 -6.90 -25.56 -12.23
N LYS A 133 -7.68 -25.77 -11.16
CA LYS A 133 -8.35 -27.05 -10.90
C LYS A 133 -9.36 -27.39 -11.99
N GLN A 134 -10.26 -26.46 -12.33
CA GLN A 134 -11.27 -26.66 -13.37
C GLN A 134 -10.63 -26.92 -14.74
N THR A 135 -9.55 -26.20 -15.05
CA THR A 135 -8.78 -26.40 -16.28
C THR A 135 -8.19 -27.80 -16.33
N ARG A 136 -7.61 -28.29 -15.23
CA ARG A 136 -7.07 -29.66 -15.15
C ARG A 136 -8.17 -30.70 -15.34
N GLU A 137 -9.29 -30.57 -14.64
CA GLU A 137 -10.42 -31.49 -14.75
C GLU A 137 -10.99 -31.53 -16.18
N MET A 138 -11.09 -30.38 -16.85
CA MET A 138 -11.54 -30.31 -18.24
C MET A 138 -10.55 -30.97 -19.20
N LYS A 139 -9.24 -30.72 -19.01
CA LYS A 139 -8.18 -31.39 -19.80
C LYS A 139 -8.20 -32.90 -19.62
N GLU A 140 -8.38 -33.38 -18.39
CA GLU A 140 -8.50 -34.81 -18.10
C GLU A 140 -9.72 -35.38 -18.81
N LYS A 141 -10.91 -34.79 -18.66
CA LYS A 141 -12.13 -35.25 -19.36
C LYS A 141 -11.97 -35.27 -20.87
N PHE A 142 -11.38 -34.22 -21.44
CA PHE A 142 -11.09 -34.15 -22.87
C PHE A 142 -10.11 -35.24 -23.29
N SER A 143 -9.03 -35.46 -22.53
CA SER A 143 -8.05 -36.50 -22.84
C SER A 143 -8.68 -37.91 -22.82
N HIS A 144 -9.56 -38.19 -21.86
CA HIS A 144 -10.28 -39.46 -21.81
C HIS A 144 -11.17 -39.63 -23.05
N MET A 145 -11.99 -38.63 -23.38
CA MET A 145 -12.86 -38.68 -24.55
C MET A 145 -12.07 -38.80 -25.86
N TYR A 146 -10.97 -38.06 -25.99
CA TYR A 146 -10.06 -38.15 -27.13
C TYR A 146 -9.54 -39.57 -27.28
N GLN A 147 -9.06 -40.18 -26.19
CA GLN A 147 -8.57 -41.55 -26.22
C GLN A 147 -9.70 -42.53 -26.58
N GLU A 148 -10.88 -42.44 -25.97
CA GLU A 148 -12.01 -43.32 -26.27
C GLU A 148 -12.40 -43.26 -27.75
N ILE A 149 -12.56 -42.05 -28.29
CA ILE A 149 -12.89 -41.84 -29.71
C ILE A 149 -11.78 -42.41 -30.58
N PHE A 150 -10.52 -42.05 -30.33
CA PHE A 150 -9.40 -42.48 -31.16
C PHE A 150 -9.24 -44.01 -31.19
N HIS A 151 -9.30 -44.67 -30.02
CA HIS A 151 -9.23 -46.13 -29.93
C HIS A 151 -10.43 -46.85 -30.57
N SER A 152 -11.54 -46.15 -30.83
CA SER A 152 -12.69 -46.72 -31.54
C SER A 152 -12.55 -46.67 -33.07
N LEU A 153 -11.65 -45.84 -33.60
CA LEU A 153 -11.47 -45.68 -35.05
C LEU A 153 -10.82 -46.92 -35.69
N ARG A 154 -11.25 -47.27 -36.90
CA ARG A 154 -10.72 -48.39 -37.69
C ARG A 154 -10.46 -47.99 -39.13
N ASP A 155 -9.45 -48.60 -39.74
CA ASP A 155 -9.17 -48.48 -41.17
C ASP A 155 -10.19 -49.26 -42.03
N GLU A 156 -10.09 -49.15 -43.35
CA GLU A 156 -10.98 -49.85 -44.31
C GLU A 156 -10.94 -51.38 -44.17
N HIS A 157 -9.90 -51.92 -43.51
CA HIS A 157 -9.72 -53.34 -43.24
C HIS A 157 -10.14 -53.74 -41.81
N GLY A 158 -10.71 -52.81 -41.03
CA GLY A 158 -11.17 -53.06 -39.67
C GLY A 158 -10.06 -53.07 -38.61
N ARG A 159 -8.84 -52.61 -38.91
CA ARG A 159 -7.73 -52.54 -37.96
C ARG A 159 -7.70 -51.19 -37.24
N PRO A 160 -7.32 -51.13 -35.95
CA PRO A 160 -7.22 -49.88 -35.22
C PRO A 160 -6.08 -48.99 -35.75
N TYR A 161 -6.28 -47.67 -35.70
CA TYR A 161 -5.22 -46.69 -36.00
C TYR A 161 -4.23 -46.58 -34.84
N ASP A 162 -2.94 -46.39 -35.14
CA ASP A 162 -1.88 -46.16 -34.15
C ASP A 162 -1.89 -44.69 -33.67
N PRO A 163 -2.05 -44.41 -32.36
CA PRO A 163 -1.98 -43.05 -31.80
C PRO A 163 -0.65 -42.32 -32.01
N ASN A 164 0.44 -43.03 -32.30
CA ASN A 164 1.75 -42.45 -32.59
C ASN A 164 1.89 -42.03 -34.06
N GLU A 165 1.11 -42.64 -34.96
CA GLU A 165 1.15 -42.35 -36.40
C GLU A 165 0.04 -41.40 -36.84
N TYR A 166 -1.09 -41.36 -36.12
CA TYR A 166 -2.25 -40.53 -36.47
C TYR A 166 -2.75 -39.73 -35.27
N SER A 167 -3.42 -38.61 -35.54
CA SER A 167 -4.02 -37.74 -34.53
C SER A 167 -5.31 -37.12 -35.05
N LEU A 168 -6.26 -36.85 -34.15
CA LEU A 168 -7.44 -36.06 -34.49
C LEU A 168 -7.11 -34.57 -34.42
N GLN A 169 -7.47 -33.82 -35.46
CA GLN A 169 -7.39 -32.36 -35.51
C GLN A 169 -8.77 -31.75 -35.72
N GLN A 170 -9.03 -30.64 -35.04
CA GLN A 170 -10.27 -29.87 -35.21
C GLN A 170 -10.00 -28.63 -36.06
N SER A 171 -10.81 -28.43 -37.09
CA SER A 171 -10.81 -27.23 -37.92
C SER A 171 -11.60 -26.09 -37.26
N SER A 172 -11.45 -24.85 -37.75
CA SER A 172 -12.11 -23.65 -37.20
C SER A 172 -13.64 -23.67 -37.29
N ASP A 173 -14.19 -24.49 -38.19
CA ASP A 173 -15.62 -24.78 -38.35
C ASP A 173 -16.14 -25.88 -37.40
N GLY A 174 -15.27 -26.44 -36.57
CA GLY A 174 -15.61 -27.47 -35.58
C GLY A 174 -15.55 -28.91 -36.10
N ASN A 175 -15.28 -29.11 -37.39
CA ASN A 175 -15.13 -30.44 -37.98
C ASN A 175 -13.83 -31.12 -37.50
N VAL A 176 -13.89 -32.43 -37.26
CA VAL A 176 -12.77 -33.23 -36.75
C VAL A 176 -12.27 -34.18 -37.83
N PHE A 177 -10.96 -34.16 -38.09
CA PHE A 177 -10.29 -34.95 -39.11
C PHE A 177 -9.20 -35.83 -38.50
N LEU A 178 -9.04 -37.06 -39.01
CA LEU A 178 -7.89 -37.90 -38.70
C LEU A 178 -6.73 -37.52 -39.63
N VAL A 179 -5.60 -37.12 -39.05
CA VAL A 179 -4.44 -36.62 -39.78
C VAL A 179 -3.19 -37.38 -39.33
N PRO A 180 -2.32 -37.82 -40.25
CA PRO A 180 -1.02 -38.40 -39.89
C PRO A 180 -0.18 -37.43 -39.04
N ARG A 181 0.46 -37.94 -37.99
CA ARG A 181 1.46 -37.20 -37.21
C ARG A 181 2.74 -37.10 -38.02
N ASN A 182 3.04 -35.92 -38.56
CA ASN A 182 4.36 -35.65 -39.10
C ASN A 182 5.34 -35.51 -37.91
N TYR A 183 6.46 -36.24 -37.91
CA TYR A 183 7.54 -36.21 -36.90
C TYR A 183 8.32 -34.88 -36.85
N SER A 184 7.64 -33.73 -36.87
CA SER A 184 8.31 -32.44 -36.95
C SER A 184 7.42 -31.33 -36.39
N SER A 185 7.65 -30.99 -35.12
CA SER A 185 7.83 -29.60 -34.59
C SER A 185 7.83 -29.55 -33.06
N GLU A 186 7.13 -30.45 -32.36
CA GLU A 186 7.05 -30.41 -30.88
C GLU A 186 8.31 -30.94 -30.17
N ASP A 187 9.02 -31.92 -30.74
CA ASP A 187 10.26 -32.47 -30.16
C ASP A 187 11.47 -31.50 -30.20
N GLN A 188 11.44 -30.45 -31.03
CA GLN A 188 12.53 -29.48 -31.11
C GLN A 188 12.52 -28.49 -29.94
N LEU A 189 11.36 -28.21 -29.32
CA LEU A 189 11.26 -27.30 -28.18
C LEU A 189 11.68 -27.96 -26.85
N ALA A 190 11.54 -29.29 -26.73
CA ALA A 190 11.97 -30.04 -25.54
C ALA A 190 13.50 -30.28 -25.48
N ASN A 191 14.18 -30.34 -26.63
CA ASN A 191 15.62 -30.63 -26.71
C ASN A 191 16.54 -29.40 -26.73
N GLY A 192 16.01 -28.18 -26.89
CA GLY A 192 16.80 -26.94 -26.84
C GLY A 192 17.37 -26.58 -25.45
N ASN A 193 16.76 -27.08 -24.37
CA ASN A 193 17.13 -26.72 -23.00
C ASN A 193 18.22 -27.61 -22.36
N LYS A 194 18.70 -28.65 -23.04
CA LYS A 194 19.76 -29.53 -22.50
C LYS A 194 21.19 -29.15 -22.93
N LYS A 195 21.37 -28.20 -23.86
CA LYS A 195 22.68 -27.82 -24.42
C LYS A 195 23.27 -26.49 -23.90
N ARG A 196 22.83 -25.99 -22.73
CA ARG A 196 23.35 -24.77 -22.07
C ARG A 196 23.89 -24.97 -20.64
N LYS A 197 24.23 -26.20 -20.27
CA LYS A 197 25.00 -26.50 -19.05
C LYS A 197 26.19 -27.39 -19.41
N ASN A 198 27.25 -26.80 -19.96
CA ASN A 198 28.63 -27.29 -19.86
C ASN A 198 29.57 -26.41 -20.72
N ILE A 199 29.93 -25.21 -20.25
CA ILE A 199 31.24 -24.60 -20.55
C ILE A 199 31.72 -23.83 -19.31
N LYS A 200 32.72 -24.45 -18.65
CA LYS A 200 33.85 -23.91 -17.86
C LYS A 200 33.61 -23.27 -16.48
N LYS A 201 33.93 -24.09 -15.48
CA LYS A 201 34.73 -23.76 -14.28
C LYS A 201 36.24 -23.80 -14.65
N ASP A 202 37.05 -23.15 -13.82
CA ASP A 202 38.52 -23.14 -13.72
C ASP A 202 39.22 -22.26 -14.79
N ASP A 203 40.04 -21.24 -14.51
CA ASP A 203 40.76 -20.75 -13.31
C ASP A 203 40.67 -19.21 -13.19
#